data_AF-A0A923W878-F1
#
_entry.id   AF-A0A923W878-F1
#
_cell.length_a   1.000
_cell.length_b   1.000
_cell.length_c   1.000
_cell.angle_alpha   90.00
_cell.angle_beta   90.00
_cell.angle_gamma   90.00
#
_symmetry.space_group_name_H-M   'P 1'
#
loop_
_entity.id
_entity.type
_entity.pdbx_description
1 polymer ?
#
loop_
_entity_poly.entity_id
_entity_poly.type
_entity_poly.pdbx_seq_one_letter_code
_entity_poly.pdbx_strand_id
1 'polypeptide(L)' 'LGLYDDALALLPAADRRAQKSGLMMASIYRTLLREIAADNFQVLHQRVSLTPLRKFWLAWKTQAFGNIQ' A
#
# COMPACT_ATOMS: atom_id res chain seq x y z
N LEU A 1 1.21 2.13 11.48
CA LEU A 1 0.81 1.29 10.32
C LEU A 1 -0.38 0.37 10.61
N GLY A 2 -0.73 0.11 11.89
CA GLY A 2 -1.87 -0.75 12.25
C GLY A 2 -3.24 -0.28 11.72
N LEU A 3 -3.44 1.01 11.49
CA LEU A 3 -4.68 1.52 10.89
C LEU A 3 -5.02 0.91 9.51
N TYR A 4 -4.00 0.56 8.72
CA TYR A 4 -4.25 -0.17 7.45
C TYR A 4 -4.69 -1.60 7.72
N ASP A 5 -4.14 -2.27 8.73
CA ASP A 5 -4.54 -3.62 9.11
C ASP A 5 -5.98 -3.62 9.64
N ASP A 6 -6.33 -2.63 10.48
CA ASP A 6 -7.70 -2.43 11.00
C ASP A 6 -8.70 -2.16 9.86
N ALA A 7 -8.36 -1.27 8.93
CA ALA A 7 -9.21 -0.96 7.78
C ALA A 7 -9.46 -2.18 6.88
N LEU A 8 -8.45 -3.04 6.71
CA LEU A 8 -8.58 -4.27 5.94
C LEU A 8 -9.39 -5.35 6.67
N ALA A 9 -9.31 -5.40 8.00
CA ALA A 9 -10.13 -6.27 8.82
C ALA A 9 -11.61 -5.86 8.79
N LEU A 10 -11.88 -4.54 8.73
CA LEU A 10 -13.23 -3.99 8.64
C LEU A 10 -13.87 -4.12 7.25
N LEU A 11 -13.09 -4.43 6.20
CA LEU A 11 -13.60 -4.55 4.85
C LEU A 11 -14.29 -5.91 4.61
N PRO A 12 -15.62 -5.94 4.39
CA PRO A 12 -16.35 -7.19 4.16
C PRO A 12 -15.84 -7.93 2.92
N ALA A 13 -15.85 -9.26 2.97
CA ALA A 13 -15.36 -10.08 1.85
C ALA A 13 -16.11 -9.82 0.53
N ALA A 14 -17.40 -9.51 0.60
CA ALA A 14 -18.23 -9.18 -0.56
C ALA A 14 -17.76 -7.90 -1.28
N ASP A 15 -17.27 -6.91 -0.54
CA ASP A 15 -16.88 -5.61 -1.08
C ASP A 15 -15.44 -5.59 -1.61
N ARG A 16 -14.60 -6.58 -1.24
CA ARG A 16 -13.20 -6.66 -1.68
C ARG A 16 -13.04 -6.64 -3.20
N ARG A 17 -13.97 -7.26 -3.93
CA ARG A 17 -13.93 -7.28 -5.40
C ARG A 17 -14.22 -5.90 -5.99
N ALA A 18 -15.17 -5.16 -5.41
CA ALA A 18 -15.48 -3.80 -5.83
C ALA A 18 -14.36 -2.82 -5.44
N GLN A 19 -13.70 -3.06 -4.32
CA GLN A 19 -12.62 -2.23 -3.78
C GLN A 19 -11.22 -2.57 -4.31
N LYS A 20 -11.08 -3.36 -5.38
CA LYS A 20 -9.77 -3.80 -5.91
C LYS A 20 -8.80 -2.64 -6.16
N SER A 21 -9.28 -1.53 -6.73
CA SER A 21 -8.47 -0.33 -6.95
C SER A 21 -7.99 0.27 -5.62
N GLY A 22 -8.89 0.39 -4.63
CA GLY A 22 -8.56 0.85 -3.29
C GLY A 22 -7.54 -0.03 -2.59
N LEU A 23 -7.63 -1.36 -2.74
CA LEU A 23 -6.66 -2.30 -2.19
C LEU A 23 -5.28 -2.16 -2.85
N MET A 24 -5.22 -1.97 -4.18
CA MET A 24 -3.96 -1.66 -4.88
C MET A 24 -3.35 -0.34 -4.40
N MET A 25 -4.16 0.71 -4.20
CA MET A 25 -3.67 1.97 -3.66
C MET A 25 -3.17 1.81 -2.23
N ALA A 26 -3.89 1.07 -1.38
CA ALA A 26 -3.50 0.79 -0.01
C ALA A 26 -2.13 0.11 0.08
N SER A 27 -1.82 -0.86 -0.79
CA SER A 27 -0.51 -1.52 -0.79
C SER A 27 0.63 -0.58 -1.20
N ILE A 28 0.40 0.31 -2.16
CA ILE A 28 1.38 1.33 -2.57
C ILE A 28 1.62 2.33 -1.42
N TYR A 29 0.56 2.87 -0.84
CA TYR A 29 0.68 3.87 0.24
C TYR A 29 1.28 3.28 1.51
N ARG A 30 0.88 2.08 1.91
CA ARG A 30 1.45 1.37 3.06
C ARG A 30 2.95 1.13 2.88
N THR A 31 3.37 0.74 1.68
CA THR A 31 4.79 0.54 1.37
C THR A 31 5.57 1.86 1.41
N LEU A 32 5.01 2.94 0.83
CA LEU A 32 5.65 4.26 0.87
C LEU A 32 5.86 4.75 2.31
N LEU A 33 4.86 4.59 3.19
CA LEU A 33 4.98 4.98 4.59
C LEU A 33 6.06 4.18 5.33
N ARG A 34 6.25 2.89 4.98
CA ARG A 34 7.35 2.09 5.51
C ARG A 34 8.72 2.57 5.00
N GLU A 35 8.83 2.95 3.74
CA GLU A 35 10.08 3.54 3.22
C GLU A 35 10.40 4.85 3.92
N ILE A 36 9.41 5.72 4.12
CA ILE A 36 9.57 6.97 4.86
C ILE A 36 10.08 6.70 6.28
N ALA A 37 9.51 5.71 6.96
CA ALA A 37 9.93 5.33 8.31
C ALA A 37 11.36 4.74 8.32
N ALA A 38 11.70 3.92 7.33
CA ALA A 38 13.04 3.34 7.19
C ALA A 38 14.10 4.39 6.84
N ASP A 39 13.70 5.47 6.16
CA ASP A 39 14.54 6.60 5.78
C ASP A 39 14.53 7.73 6.84
N ASN A 40 14.27 7.39 8.11
CA ASN A 40 14.27 8.32 9.24
C ASN A 40 13.41 9.59 9.02
N PHE A 41 12.31 9.48 8.28
CA PHE A 41 11.36 10.56 8.04
C PHE A 41 11.96 11.83 7.38
N GLN A 42 12.96 11.68 6.50
CA GLN A 42 13.65 12.79 5.82
C GLN A 42 12.80 13.51 4.74
N VAL A 43 11.47 13.50 4.85
CA VAL A 43 10.52 13.99 3.82
C VAL A 43 10.60 15.49 3.54
N LEU A 44 11.16 16.28 4.47
CA LEU A 44 11.39 17.72 4.28
C LEU A 44 12.71 18.02 3.58
N HIS A 45 13.64 17.05 3.56
CA HIS A 45 14.98 17.20 2.99
C HIS A 45 15.10 16.50 1.64
N GLN A 46 14.38 15.40 1.45
CA GLN A 46 14.40 14.64 0.20
C GLN A 46 13.05 13.97 -0.08
N ARG A 47 12.81 13.71 -1.37
CA ARG A 47 11.61 13.00 -1.80
C ARG A 47 11.80 11.50 -1.62
N VAL A 48 11.08 10.91 -0.67
CA VAL A 48 10.92 9.47 -0.58
C VAL A 48 9.85 9.05 -1.59
N SER A 49 10.20 8.15 -2.52
CA SER A 49 9.23 7.67 -3.51
C SER A 49 9.53 6.26 -3.97
N LEU A 50 8.47 5.49 -4.15
CA LEU A 50 8.52 4.22 -4.83
C LEU A 50 8.83 4.43 -6.33
N THR A 51 9.78 3.66 -6.85
CA THR A 51 10.05 3.65 -8.30
C THR A 51 8.80 3.19 -9.06
N PRO A 52 8.62 3.63 -10.32
CA PRO A 52 7.45 3.24 -11.12
C PRO A 52 7.28 1.72 -11.23
N LEU A 53 8.38 0.98 -11.40
CA LEU A 53 8.38 -0.47 -11.43
C LEU A 53 7.91 -1.09 -10.11
N ARG A 54 8.33 -0.53 -8.97
CA ARG A 54 7.90 -1.02 -7.66
C ARG A 54 6.40 -0.77 -7.42
N LYS A 55 5.88 0.39 -7.86
CA LYS A 55 4.42 0.66 -7.82
C LYS A 55 3.64 -0.33 -8.68
N PHE A 56 4.10 -0.56 -9.91
CA PHE A 56 3.48 -1.51 -10.82
C PHE A 56 3.46 -2.91 -10.22
N TRP A 57 4.59 -3.36 -9.68
CA TRP A 57 4.71 -4.64 -9.01
C TRP A 57 3.75 -4.78 -7.82
N LEU A 58 3.64 -3.77 -6.96
CA LEU A 58 2.74 -3.78 -5.80
C LEU A 58 1.26 -3.84 -6.23
N ALA A 59 0.86 -3.05 -7.22
CA ALA A 59 -0.49 -3.07 -7.78
C ALA A 59 -0.81 -4.44 -8.38
N TRP A 60 0.08 -4.96 -9.24
CA TRP A 60 -0.08 -6.27 -9.85
C TRP A 60 -0.18 -7.39 -8.81
N LYS A 61 0.69 -7.38 -7.80
CA LYS A 61 0.69 -8.38 -6.72
C LYS A 61 -0.62 -8.35 -5.92
N THR A 62 -1.15 -7.15 -5.65
CA THR A 62 -2.43 -7.00 -4.95
C THR A 62 -3.59 -7.53 -5.81
N GLN A 63 -3.56 -7.27 -7.12
CA GLN A 63 -4.55 -7.78 -8.07
C GLN A 63 -4.50 -9.31 -8.21
N ALA A 64 -3.30 -9.89 -8.28
CA ALA A 64 -3.10 -11.32 -8.53
C ALA A 64 -3.30 -12.19 -7.27
N PHE A 65 -2.88 -11.70 -6.09
CA PHE A 65 -2.85 -12.49 -4.86
C PHE A 65 -3.74 -11.95 -3.73
N GLY A 66 -4.32 -10.75 -3.86
CA GLY A 66 -5.08 -10.11 -2.78
C GLY A 66 -4.23 -9.70 -1.57
N ASN A 67 -2.90 -9.81 -1.67
CA ASN A 67 -1.98 -9.56 -0.57
C ASN A 67 -1.58 -8.09 -0.53
N ILE A 68 -1.90 -7.42 0.59
CA ILE A 68 -1.50 -6.04 0.86
C ILE A 68 -0.31 -6.09 1.80
N GLN A 69 0.85 -5.69 1.28
CA GLN A 69 2.09 -5.69 2.06
C GLN A 69 2.06 -4.65 3.16
#